data_AF-A5AZN1-F1
#
_entry.id   AF-A5AZN1-F1
#
_cell.length_a   1.000
_cell.length_b   1.000
_cell.length_c   1.000
_cell.angle_alpha   90.00
_cell.angle_beta   90.00
_cell.angle_gamma   90.00
#
_symmetry.space_group_name_H-M   'P 1'
#
loop_
_entity.id
_entity.type
_entity.pdbx_description
1 polymer ?
#
loop_
_entity_poly.entity_id
_entity_poly.type
_entity_poly.pdbx_seq_one_letter_code
_entity_poly.pdbx_strand_id
1 'polypeptide(L)'
;MWHRGWLWSLAILLLAALSAESSQTLTGKEKSVVFLSPEFVLGPGSVVNRYYQNVNLPRGHIALKNFNAEVVDEARLPVPLQETYLHHWVIERYYQRKGVEAPEHSSIKEARNPEFITVRNSGICQITHVPDPYGIEIGDPDEIPDGYEEKWLLNIHAIDTRGMEDRLGCTECRCDLYNVTKDEYGDPLSSDYKGGLRCCYD
;
A
#
# COMPACT_ATOMS: atom_id res chain seq x y z
N MET A 1 7.39 -58.44 -21.37
CA MET A 1 7.91 -57.43 -20.43
C MET A 1 7.92 -55.99 -21.00
N TRP A 2 7.17 -55.68 -22.06
CA TRP A 2 7.13 -54.33 -22.67
C TRP A 2 5.92 -53.46 -22.30
N HIS A 3 4.84 -54.03 -21.78
CA HIS A 3 3.61 -53.27 -21.47
C HIS A 3 3.71 -52.41 -20.19
N ARG A 4 4.64 -52.73 -19.27
CA ARG A 4 4.76 -52.03 -17.99
C ARG A 4 5.37 -50.64 -18.16
N GLY A 5 6.40 -50.49 -19.01
CA GLY A 5 7.05 -49.20 -19.26
C GLY A 5 6.13 -48.16 -19.91
N TRP A 6 5.26 -48.58 -20.83
CA TRP A 6 4.33 -47.69 -21.52
C TRP A 6 3.29 -47.06 -20.57
N LEU A 7 2.79 -47.83 -19.60
CA LEU A 7 1.85 -47.32 -18.59
C LEU A 7 2.50 -46.28 -17.67
N TRP A 8 3.79 -46.43 -17.33
CA TRP A 8 4.52 -45.42 -16.56
C TRP A 8 4.76 -44.15 -17.37
N SER A 9 5.11 -44.26 -18.66
CA SER A 9 5.26 -43.11 -19.55
C SER A 9 3.95 -42.34 -19.73
N LEU A 10 2.82 -43.05 -19.88
CA LEU A 10 1.48 -42.47 -19.94
C LEU A 10 1.10 -41.77 -18.62
N ALA A 11 1.39 -42.38 -17.47
CA ALA A 11 1.13 -41.77 -16.18
C ALA A 11 1.96 -40.49 -15.95
N ILE A 12 3.23 -40.49 -16.35
CA ILE A 12 4.10 -39.31 -16.27
C ILE A 12 3.60 -38.20 -17.20
N LEU A 13 3.19 -38.53 -18.44
CA LEU A 13 2.59 -37.58 -19.38
C LEU A 13 1.26 -37.01 -18.85
N LEU A 14 0.41 -37.82 -18.22
CA LEU A 14 -0.82 -37.36 -17.59
C LEU A 14 -0.54 -36.44 -16.39
N LEU A 15 0.42 -36.79 -15.52
CA LEU A 15 0.81 -35.93 -14.40
C LEU A 15 1.43 -34.61 -14.89
N ALA A 16 2.20 -34.63 -15.98
CA ALA A 16 2.77 -33.43 -16.59
C ALA A 16 1.67 -32.55 -17.24
N ALA A 17 0.67 -33.15 -17.87
CA ALA A 17 -0.47 -32.42 -18.42
C ALA A 17 -1.35 -31.80 -17.32
N LEU A 18 -1.63 -32.56 -16.25
CA LEU A 18 -2.39 -32.09 -15.08
C LEU A 18 -1.67 -30.97 -14.31
N SER A 19 -0.33 -30.94 -14.33
CA SER A 19 0.46 -29.84 -13.73
C SER A 19 0.65 -28.64 -14.66
N ALA A 20 0.50 -28.81 -15.98
CA ALA A 20 0.54 -27.71 -16.94
C ALA A 20 -0.77 -26.89 -16.96
N GLU A 21 -1.92 -27.49 -16.64
CA GLU A 21 -3.22 -26.81 -16.63
C GLU A 21 -3.36 -25.77 -15.50
N SER A 22 -2.58 -25.86 -14.40
CA SER A 22 -2.68 -24.90 -13.28
C SER A 22 -1.94 -23.58 -13.52
N SER A 23 -1.28 -23.41 -14.66
CA SER A 23 -0.60 -22.16 -15.03
C SER A 23 -1.07 -21.67 -16.40
N GLN A 24 -2.40 -21.67 -16.61
CA GLN A 24 -2.98 -20.68 -17.51
C GLN A 24 -2.73 -19.30 -16.89
N THR A 25 -1.52 -18.80 -17.10
CA THR A 25 -1.20 -17.39 -16.95
C THR A 25 -2.34 -16.61 -17.59
N LEU A 26 -2.96 -15.68 -16.85
CA LEU A 26 -4.03 -14.83 -17.34
C LEU A 26 -3.46 -13.76 -18.30
N THR A 27 -2.56 -14.20 -19.20
CA THR A 27 -1.78 -13.39 -20.12
C THR A 27 -2.73 -12.74 -21.10
N GLY A 28 -2.80 -11.40 -21.02
CA GLY A 28 -3.63 -10.56 -21.91
C GLY A 28 -4.85 -9.89 -21.26
N LYS A 29 -5.12 -10.10 -19.96
CA LYS A 29 -6.21 -9.40 -19.24
C LYS A 29 -5.76 -8.33 -18.25
N GLU A 30 -4.48 -8.24 -17.94
CA GLU A 30 -3.96 -7.22 -17.04
C GLU A 30 -3.98 -5.84 -17.71
N LYS A 31 -4.50 -4.85 -16.98
CA LYS A 31 -4.48 -3.45 -17.36
C LYS A 31 -3.75 -2.67 -16.29
N SER A 32 -2.91 -1.73 -16.71
CA SER A 32 -2.18 -0.84 -15.81
C SER A 32 -2.65 0.59 -16.03
N VAL A 33 -2.69 1.35 -14.95
CA VAL A 33 -3.05 2.77 -14.94
C VAL A 33 -2.20 3.46 -13.88
N VAL A 34 -1.85 4.72 -14.13
CA VAL A 34 -1.05 5.55 -13.24
C VAL A 34 -1.91 6.73 -12.78
N PHE A 35 -1.82 7.05 -11.49
CA PHE A 35 -2.51 8.17 -10.87
C PHE A 35 -1.51 9.04 -10.14
N LEU A 36 -1.81 10.33 -10.05
CA LEU A 36 -1.06 11.28 -9.24
C LEU A 36 -1.85 11.55 -7.96
N SER A 37 -1.16 11.53 -6.82
CA SER A 37 -1.69 12.12 -5.59
C SER A 37 -1.75 13.64 -5.73
N PRO A 38 -2.43 14.34 -4.82
CA PRO A 38 -2.15 15.75 -4.60
C PRO A 38 -0.67 15.97 -4.31
N GLU A 39 -0.17 17.15 -4.66
CA GLU A 39 1.21 17.53 -4.39
C GLU A 39 1.46 17.73 -2.89
N PHE A 40 2.73 17.59 -2.51
CA PHE A 40 3.24 18.02 -1.22
C PHE A 40 4.58 18.71 -1.43
N VAL A 41 4.92 19.66 -0.54
CA VAL A 41 6.15 20.43 -0.62
C VAL A 41 7.05 20.02 0.55
N LEU A 42 8.30 19.71 0.25
CA LEU A 42 9.33 19.42 1.24
C LEU A 42 10.50 20.40 1.08
N GLY A 43 10.95 20.94 2.21
CA GLY A 43 12.24 21.59 2.34
C GLY A 43 13.29 20.64 2.94
N PRO A 44 14.60 20.97 2.84
CA PRO A 44 15.67 20.17 3.42
C PRO A 44 15.41 19.78 4.88
N GLY A 45 15.36 18.48 5.18
CA GLY A 45 15.16 17.92 6.52
C GLY A 45 13.74 17.89 7.02
N SER A 46 12.79 18.41 6.24
CA SER A 46 11.39 18.27 6.56
C SER A 46 10.88 16.87 6.24
N VAL A 47 9.82 16.50 6.95
CA VAL A 47 9.07 15.27 6.78
C VAL A 47 7.67 15.65 6.30
N VAL A 48 7.07 14.79 5.49
CA VAL A 48 5.64 14.83 5.24
C VAL A 48 5.01 13.48 5.59
N ASN A 49 3.90 13.48 6.33
CA ASN A 49 3.07 12.32 6.61
C ASN A 49 1.60 12.65 6.28
N ARG A 50 1.22 12.52 5.00
CA ARG A 50 -0.11 12.88 4.50
C ARG A 50 -1.03 11.68 4.36
N TYR A 51 -2.32 11.94 4.52
CA TYR A 51 -3.40 11.01 4.25
C TYR A 51 -4.31 11.60 3.19
N TYR A 52 -4.38 10.96 2.03
CA TYR A 52 -5.25 11.34 0.92
C TYR A 52 -6.41 10.37 0.84
N GLN A 53 -7.61 10.87 1.09
CA GLN A 53 -8.84 10.09 1.02
C GLN A 53 -9.45 10.14 -0.38
N ASN A 54 -10.25 9.11 -0.69
CA ASN A 54 -10.97 9.00 -1.95
C ASN A 54 -10.07 9.18 -3.19
N VAL A 55 -8.85 8.64 -3.16
CA VAL A 55 -7.94 8.70 -4.32
C VAL A 55 -8.54 7.93 -5.49
N ASN A 56 -8.24 8.40 -6.70
CA ASN A 56 -8.86 7.90 -7.95
C ASN A 56 -8.31 6.54 -8.40
N LEU A 57 -8.07 5.60 -7.49
CA LEU A 57 -7.68 4.24 -7.84
C LEU A 57 -8.83 3.48 -8.54
N PRO A 58 -8.51 2.39 -9.27
CA PRO A 58 -9.49 1.62 -10.02
C PRO A 58 -10.63 1.14 -9.11
N ARG A 59 -11.85 1.16 -9.66
CA ARG A 59 -13.06 0.71 -8.99
C ARG A 59 -13.76 -0.37 -9.81
N GLY A 60 -14.69 -1.05 -9.16
CA GLY A 60 -15.44 -2.16 -9.73
C GLY A 60 -14.81 -3.50 -9.39
N HIS A 61 -15.52 -4.57 -9.77
CA HIS A 61 -15.15 -5.93 -9.41
C HIS A 61 -13.95 -6.41 -10.24
N ILE A 62 -12.75 -6.28 -9.67
CA ILE A 62 -11.47 -6.62 -10.32
C ILE A 62 -10.52 -7.30 -9.35
N ALA A 63 -9.52 -7.98 -9.90
CA ALA A 63 -8.41 -8.55 -9.14
C ALA A 63 -7.16 -7.67 -9.31
N LEU A 64 -6.60 -7.19 -8.19
CA LEU A 64 -5.37 -6.40 -8.17
C LEU A 64 -4.16 -7.32 -8.17
N LYS A 65 -3.20 -6.97 -9.02
CA LYS A 65 -1.99 -7.78 -9.27
C LYS A 65 -0.71 -7.11 -8.80
N ASN A 66 -0.64 -5.78 -8.89
CA ASN A 66 0.54 -5.05 -8.49
C ASN A 66 0.20 -3.62 -8.08
N PHE A 67 0.90 -3.09 -7.08
CA PHE A 67 0.93 -1.68 -6.73
C PHE A 67 2.35 -1.20 -6.56
N ASN A 68 2.69 -0.10 -7.24
CA ASN A 68 3.96 0.60 -7.05
C ASN A 68 3.65 2.09 -6.85
N ALA A 69 4.51 2.75 -6.09
CA ALA A 69 4.49 4.19 -5.94
C ALA A 69 5.91 4.74 -6.06
N GLU A 70 6.01 5.96 -6.56
CA GLU A 70 7.25 6.69 -6.77
C GLU A 70 6.97 8.17 -6.50
N VAL A 71 7.96 8.86 -5.90
CA VAL A 71 7.90 10.32 -5.76
C VAL A 71 8.41 10.92 -7.06
N VAL A 72 7.61 11.82 -7.64
CA VAL A 72 7.95 12.51 -8.89
C VAL A 72 7.92 14.02 -8.70
N ASP A 73 8.70 14.74 -9.50
CA ASP A 73 8.71 16.20 -9.53
C ASP A 73 7.56 16.78 -10.39
N GLU A 74 7.53 18.11 -10.53
CA GLU A 74 6.55 18.82 -11.35
C GLU A 74 6.58 18.42 -12.83
N ALA A 75 7.72 17.94 -13.34
CA ALA A 75 7.90 17.42 -14.68
C ALA A 75 7.53 15.92 -14.81
N ARG A 76 7.08 15.30 -13.70
CA ARG A 76 6.76 13.87 -13.56
C ARG A 76 7.97 12.96 -13.74
N LEU A 77 9.15 13.47 -13.42
CA LEU A 77 10.36 12.68 -13.37
C LEU A 77 10.57 12.13 -11.97
N PRO A 78 11.04 10.88 -11.83
CA PRO A 78 11.38 10.31 -10.53
C PRO A 78 12.36 11.19 -9.76
N VAL A 79 12.06 11.47 -8.50
CA VAL A 79 12.98 12.15 -7.59
C VAL A 79 13.93 11.09 -7.01
N PRO A 80 15.26 11.32 -7.01
CA PRO A 80 16.21 10.38 -6.43
C PRO A 80 15.92 10.13 -4.95
N LEU A 81 16.01 8.86 -4.52
CA LEU A 81 15.83 8.49 -3.10
C LEU A 81 16.86 9.15 -2.18
N GLN A 82 18.01 9.57 -2.72
CA GLN A 82 19.02 10.32 -1.97
C GLN A 82 18.64 11.79 -1.74
N GLU A 83 17.60 12.27 -2.40
CA GLU A 83 17.01 13.59 -2.19
C GLU A 83 15.74 13.46 -1.37
N THR A 84 14.74 12.74 -1.87
CA THR A 84 13.49 12.47 -1.15
C THR A 84 13.35 10.99 -0.89
N TYR A 85 13.50 10.62 0.38
CA TYR A 85 13.32 9.25 0.83
C TYR A 85 11.83 9.00 1.08
N LEU A 86 11.21 8.19 0.21
CA LEU A 86 9.87 7.66 0.43
C LEU A 86 9.96 6.56 1.49
N HIS A 87 9.83 6.93 2.76
CA HIS A 87 9.97 6.00 3.87
C HIS A 87 8.93 4.88 3.81
N HIS A 88 7.66 5.25 3.60
CA HIS A 88 6.63 4.29 3.27
C HIS A 88 5.49 4.95 2.50
N TRP A 89 4.72 4.12 1.83
CA TRP A 89 3.41 4.47 1.32
C TRP A 89 2.46 3.31 1.63
N VAL A 90 1.21 3.64 1.94
CA VAL A 90 0.17 2.64 2.24
C VAL A 90 -1.06 2.98 1.42
N ILE A 91 -1.58 1.98 0.72
CA ILE A 91 -2.90 2.06 0.09
C ILE A 91 -3.83 1.15 0.89
N GLU A 92 -4.95 1.70 1.33
CA GLU A 92 -5.93 1.00 2.12
C GLU A 92 -7.33 1.22 1.54
N ARG A 93 -8.15 0.17 1.56
CA ARG A 93 -9.56 0.24 1.17
C ARG A 93 -10.41 0.54 2.38
N TYR A 94 -11.46 1.30 2.17
CA TYR A 94 -12.46 1.51 3.21
C TYR A 94 -13.85 1.70 2.60
N TYR A 95 -14.88 1.32 3.34
CA TYR A 95 -16.26 1.63 3.03
C TYR A 95 -16.66 2.90 3.76
N GLN A 96 -17.25 3.85 3.04
CA GLN A 96 -17.76 5.09 3.59
C GLN A 96 -19.26 5.19 3.41
N ARG A 97 -19.99 5.65 4.43
CA ARG A 97 -21.43 5.88 4.31
C ARG A 97 -21.71 6.97 3.27
N LYS A 98 -22.66 6.71 2.38
CA LYS A 98 -23.07 7.65 1.33
C LYS A 98 -23.58 8.96 1.95
N GLY A 99 -23.13 10.09 1.41
CA GLY A 99 -23.56 11.42 1.85
C GLY A 99 -22.84 11.96 3.09
N VAL A 100 -21.85 11.24 3.62
CA VAL A 100 -20.96 11.72 4.68
C VAL A 100 -19.64 12.17 4.07
N GLU A 101 -19.11 13.31 4.48
CA GLU A 101 -17.78 13.75 4.08
C GLU A 101 -16.71 13.08 4.92
N ALA A 102 -15.57 12.78 4.29
CA ALA A 102 -14.46 12.16 5.00
C ALA A 102 -13.70 13.24 5.78
N PRO A 103 -13.33 13.01 7.06
CA PRO A 103 -12.61 13.99 7.87
C PRO A 103 -11.20 14.22 7.30
N GLU A 104 -10.79 15.49 7.20
CA GLU A 104 -9.56 15.91 6.51
C GLU A 104 -8.26 15.34 7.11
N HIS A 105 -8.24 15.00 8.40
CA HIS A 105 -7.03 14.55 9.09
C HIS A 105 -7.30 13.29 9.95
N SER A 106 -6.48 12.26 9.69
CA SER A 106 -6.11 11.12 10.55
C SER A 106 -7.16 10.14 11.11
N SER A 107 -8.47 10.37 11.02
CA SER A 107 -9.43 9.58 11.82
C SER A 107 -10.06 8.35 11.18
N ILE A 108 -9.68 7.91 9.97
CA ILE A 108 -10.14 6.58 9.50
C ILE A 108 -9.63 5.45 10.43
N LYS A 109 -8.54 5.69 11.17
CA LYS A 109 -8.04 4.79 12.21
C LYS A 109 -8.77 4.89 13.55
N GLU A 110 -9.73 5.80 13.72
CA GLU A 110 -10.65 5.71 14.84
C GLU A 110 -11.53 4.48 14.63
N ALA A 111 -11.10 3.36 15.21
CA ALA A 111 -11.71 2.03 15.09
C ALA A 111 -13.17 1.93 15.59
N ARG A 112 -13.86 3.06 15.79
CA ARG A 112 -15.23 3.18 16.31
C ARG A 112 -16.10 4.17 15.56
N ASN A 113 -15.65 4.76 14.45
CA ASN A 113 -16.54 5.60 13.65
C ASN A 113 -17.38 4.70 12.71
N PRO A 114 -18.70 4.52 12.94
CA PRO A 114 -19.52 3.66 12.09
C PRO A 114 -19.62 4.17 10.65
N GLU A 115 -19.30 5.44 10.39
CA GLU A 115 -19.32 6.02 9.05
C GLU A 115 -18.20 5.48 8.13
N PHE A 116 -17.18 4.83 8.71
CA PHE A 116 -16.02 4.31 8.00
C PHE A 116 -15.69 2.89 8.45
N ILE A 117 -15.58 1.98 7.49
CA ILE A 117 -15.21 0.59 7.73
C ILE A 117 -13.92 0.30 6.98
N THR A 118 -12.81 0.15 7.70
CA THR A 118 -11.54 -0.26 7.10
C THR A 118 -11.63 -1.68 6.56
N VAL A 119 -11.23 -1.88 5.31
CA VAL A 119 -11.26 -3.17 4.63
C VAL A 119 -9.85 -3.71 4.52
N ARG A 120 -9.63 -4.86 5.14
CA ARG A 120 -8.35 -5.58 5.06
C ARG A 120 -8.46 -6.67 4.00
N ASN A 121 -7.35 -6.96 3.34
CA ASN A 121 -7.27 -8.10 2.43
C ASN A 121 -7.46 -9.40 3.25
N SER A 122 -8.17 -10.37 2.68
CA SER A 122 -8.44 -11.69 3.30
C SER A 122 -7.20 -12.61 3.40
N GLY A 123 -5.97 -12.08 3.29
CA GLY A 123 -4.75 -12.88 3.21
C GLY A 123 -3.49 -12.19 3.77
N ILE A 124 -2.40 -12.96 3.80
CA ILE A 124 -1.09 -12.60 4.40
C ILE A 124 -0.22 -11.75 3.44
N CYS A 125 -0.71 -11.39 2.25
CA CYS A 125 0.10 -10.70 1.24
C CYS A 125 0.56 -9.31 1.73
N GLN A 126 1.82 -9.25 2.19
CA GLN A 126 2.59 -8.02 2.47
C GLN A 126 3.42 -7.59 1.26
N ILE A 127 3.16 -8.19 0.09
CA ILE A 127 3.93 -7.99 -1.13
C ILE A 127 3.16 -7.09 -2.08
N THR A 128 3.87 -6.18 -2.73
CA THR A 128 3.31 -5.26 -3.72
C THR A 128 2.86 -5.98 -4.99
N HIS A 129 3.47 -7.11 -5.31
CA HIS A 129 3.15 -7.96 -6.45
C HIS A 129 2.53 -9.29 -6.02
N VAL A 130 1.36 -9.63 -6.56
CA VAL A 130 0.64 -10.88 -6.28
C VAL A 130 0.95 -11.91 -7.38
N PRO A 131 1.51 -13.09 -7.05
CA PRO A 131 1.89 -14.08 -8.06
C PRO A 131 0.68 -14.70 -8.74
N ASP A 132 0.85 -15.14 -9.99
CA ASP A 132 -0.17 -15.93 -10.68
C ASP A 132 -0.43 -17.27 -9.99
N PRO A 133 -1.68 -17.78 -10.03
CA PRO A 133 -2.87 -17.20 -10.67
C PRO A 133 -3.68 -16.26 -9.74
N TYR A 134 -3.09 -15.81 -8.63
CA TYR A 134 -3.81 -15.08 -7.58
C TYR A 134 -3.92 -13.58 -7.88
N GLY A 135 -4.87 -12.94 -7.21
CA GLY A 135 -5.04 -11.48 -7.17
C GLY A 135 -5.81 -11.09 -5.92
N ILE A 136 -5.71 -9.82 -5.52
CA ILE A 136 -6.50 -9.27 -4.42
C ILE A 136 -7.82 -8.79 -5.02
N GLU A 137 -8.90 -9.49 -4.71
CA GLU A 137 -10.25 -9.12 -5.14
C GLU A 137 -10.73 -7.85 -4.41
N ILE A 138 -11.34 -6.95 -5.19
CA ILE A 138 -11.90 -5.68 -4.73
C ILE A 138 -13.24 -5.40 -5.42
N GLY A 139 -14.02 -4.47 -4.86
CA GLY A 139 -15.20 -3.94 -5.53
C GLY A 139 -16.29 -4.97 -5.80
N ASP A 140 -16.32 -6.08 -5.06
CA ASP A 140 -17.43 -7.02 -5.05
C ASP A 140 -18.64 -6.33 -4.39
N PRO A 141 -19.75 -6.11 -5.13
CA PRO A 141 -20.94 -5.48 -4.58
C PRO A 141 -21.54 -6.23 -3.38
N ASP A 142 -21.33 -7.55 -3.29
CA ASP A 142 -21.86 -8.37 -2.19
C ASP A 142 -21.07 -8.17 -0.88
N GLU A 143 -19.83 -7.67 -0.95
CA GLU A 143 -19.00 -7.34 0.22
C GLU A 143 -19.23 -5.92 0.75
N ILE A 144 -19.82 -5.01 -0.05
CA ILE A 144 -20.03 -3.61 0.31
C ILE A 144 -21.36 -3.48 1.08
N PRO A 145 -21.36 -3.00 2.35
CA PRO A 145 -22.59 -2.87 3.12
C PRO A 145 -23.59 -1.89 2.52
N ASP A 146 -24.89 -2.15 2.73
CA ASP A 146 -25.97 -1.28 2.28
C ASP A 146 -25.79 0.16 2.77
N GLY A 147 -25.87 1.11 1.82
CA GLY A 147 -25.68 2.53 2.11
C GLY A 147 -24.23 2.99 2.18
N TYR A 148 -23.26 2.12 1.87
CA TYR A 148 -21.85 2.48 1.78
C TYR A 148 -21.34 2.49 0.33
N GLU A 149 -20.18 3.09 0.13
CA GLU A 149 -19.38 3.04 -1.09
C GLU A 149 -17.92 2.70 -0.76
N GLU A 150 -17.28 1.87 -1.59
CA GLU A 150 -15.85 1.57 -1.47
C GLU A 150 -15.01 2.74 -2.00
N LYS A 151 -13.99 3.10 -1.21
CA LYS A 151 -13.03 4.16 -1.47
C LYS A 151 -11.63 3.72 -1.08
N TRP A 152 -10.67 4.57 -1.47
CA TRP A 152 -9.26 4.34 -1.29
C TRP A 152 -8.63 5.45 -0.45
N LEU A 153 -7.84 5.04 0.52
CA LEU A 153 -6.96 5.89 1.31
C LEU A 153 -5.52 5.65 0.85
N LEU A 154 -4.78 6.73 0.65
CA LEU A 154 -3.34 6.71 0.41
C LEU A 154 -2.65 7.46 1.55
N ASN A 155 -1.79 6.79 2.31
CA ASN A 155 -0.85 7.44 3.20
C ASN A 155 0.52 7.51 2.54
N ILE A 156 1.14 8.69 2.57
CA ILE A 156 2.50 8.92 2.09
C ILE A 156 3.31 9.47 3.26
N HIS A 157 4.44 8.82 3.55
CA HIS A 157 5.45 9.30 4.47
C HIS A 157 6.77 9.47 3.72
N ALA A 158 7.17 10.71 3.50
CA ALA A 158 8.38 11.05 2.75
C ALA A 158 9.24 12.05 3.52
N ILE A 159 10.56 11.95 3.33
CA ILE A 159 11.56 12.70 4.08
C ILE A 159 12.53 13.34 3.10
N ASP A 160 12.74 14.64 3.19
CA ASP A 160 13.78 15.31 2.42
C ASP A 160 15.14 15.16 3.10
N THR A 161 16.02 14.41 2.46
CA THR A 161 17.34 14.06 2.98
C THR A 161 18.45 14.97 2.45
N ARG A 162 18.13 16.01 1.68
CA ARG A 162 19.10 16.96 1.14
C ARG A 162 19.70 17.77 2.28
N GLY A 163 21.03 17.91 2.29
CA GLY A 163 21.74 18.68 3.31
C GLY A 163 21.73 18.07 4.71
N MET A 164 21.27 16.82 4.88
CA MET A 164 21.27 16.15 6.19
C MET A 164 22.68 15.74 6.62
N GLU A 165 23.02 16.04 7.87
CA GLU A 165 24.28 15.60 8.49
C GLU A 165 24.22 14.11 8.88
N ASP A 166 23.18 13.70 9.62
CA ASP A 166 22.92 12.30 9.99
C ASP A 166 21.81 11.70 9.11
N ARG A 167 22.19 11.25 7.91
CA ARG A 167 21.25 10.65 6.94
C ARG A 167 20.53 9.44 7.52
N LEU A 168 21.26 8.56 8.22
CA LEU A 168 20.68 7.32 8.75
C LEU A 168 19.69 7.63 9.87
N GLY A 169 20.06 8.50 10.81
CA GLY A 169 19.14 8.87 11.87
C GLY A 169 17.91 9.63 11.36
N CYS A 170 18.06 10.42 10.29
CA CYS A 170 16.94 11.08 9.62
C CYS A 170 15.98 10.06 8.99
N THR A 171 16.48 9.11 8.20
CA THR A 171 15.64 8.10 7.52
C THR A 171 15.00 7.11 8.49
N GLU A 172 15.65 6.81 9.62
CA GLU A 172 15.12 5.97 10.70
C GLU A 172 14.23 6.76 11.69
N CYS A 173 14.07 8.06 11.47
CA CYS A 173 13.24 8.92 12.30
C CYS A 173 13.58 8.86 13.78
N ARG A 174 14.87 8.97 14.08
CA ARG A 174 15.40 8.94 15.45
C ARG A 174 14.91 10.12 16.28
N CYS A 175 14.25 9.82 17.39
CA CYS A 175 13.59 10.84 18.22
C CYS A 175 14.58 11.83 18.85
N ASP A 176 15.80 11.38 19.15
CA ASP A 176 16.85 12.19 19.76
C ASP A 176 17.43 13.25 18.82
N LEU A 177 17.33 13.06 17.50
CA LEU A 177 17.74 14.09 16.52
C LEU A 177 16.77 15.28 16.50
N TYR A 178 15.49 15.03 16.77
CA TYR A 178 14.42 16.04 16.69
C TYR A 178 13.98 16.57 18.07
N ASN A 179 14.57 16.06 19.15
CA ASN A 179 14.15 16.33 20.54
C ASN A 179 12.66 16.07 20.79
N VAL A 180 12.10 15.06 20.13
CA VAL A 180 10.68 14.72 20.23
C VAL A 180 10.44 13.79 21.43
N THR A 181 9.49 14.14 22.28
CA THR A 181 9.10 13.38 23.48
C THR A 181 7.61 13.03 23.52
N LYS A 182 6.85 13.53 22.56
CA LYS A 182 5.42 13.32 22.39
C LYS A 182 5.13 13.05 20.92
N ASP A 183 4.08 12.31 20.62
CA ASP A 183 3.66 12.08 19.24
C ASP A 183 2.79 13.23 18.67
N GLU A 184 2.27 13.04 17.46
CA GLU A 184 1.42 14.00 16.75
C GLU A 184 0.12 14.37 17.51
N TYR A 185 -0.34 13.52 18.44
CA TYR A 185 -1.52 13.75 19.27
C TYR A 185 -1.17 14.39 20.62
N GLY A 186 0.11 14.61 20.89
CA GLY A 186 0.62 15.15 22.15
C GLY A 186 0.79 14.10 23.26
N ASP A 187 0.63 12.81 22.93
CA ASP A 187 0.80 11.72 23.88
C ASP A 187 2.28 11.45 24.14
N PRO A 188 2.73 11.29 25.40
CA PRO A 188 4.13 11.00 25.70
C PRO A 188 4.61 9.72 25.01
N LEU A 189 5.80 9.81 24.42
CA LEU A 189 6.49 8.65 23.87
C LEU A 189 7.04 7.78 25.00
N SER A 190 6.92 6.46 24.82
CA SER A 190 7.55 5.52 25.73
C SER A 190 9.07 5.67 25.69
N SER A 191 9.74 5.48 26.83
CA SER A 191 11.18 5.69 26.95
C SER A 191 12.03 4.72 26.11
N ASP A 192 11.45 3.58 25.72
CA ASP A 192 12.04 2.59 24.81
C ASP A 192 11.78 2.88 23.32
N TYR A 193 10.89 3.82 22.98
CA TYR A 193 10.66 4.25 21.60
C TYR A 193 11.79 5.18 21.14
N LYS A 194 12.71 4.67 20.31
CA LYS A 194 13.92 5.40 19.88
C LYS A 194 13.83 6.04 18.50
N GLY A 195 12.91 5.58 17.67
CA GLY A 195 12.69 6.13 16.34
C GLY A 195 11.47 5.54 15.64
N GLY A 196 11.02 6.23 14.61
CA GLY A 196 9.88 5.87 13.78
C GLY A 196 8.87 7.00 13.64
N LEU A 197 7.72 6.68 13.05
CA LEU A 197 6.69 7.66 12.67
C LEU A 197 6.25 8.60 13.81
N ARG A 198 6.22 8.13 15.06
CA ARG A 198 5.81 8.98 16.19
C ARG A 198 6.82 10.08 16.54
N CYS A 199 7.99 10.08 15.89
CA CYS A 199 9.05 11.09 16.04
C CYS A 199 9.25 11.94 14.77
N CYS A 200 8.54 11.61 13.70
CA CYS A 200 8.63 12.23 12.38
C CYS A 200 7.21 12.33 11.81
N TYR A 201 6.52 13.40 12.17
CA TYR A 201 5.19 13.75 11.66
C TYR A 201 5.23 15.18 11.13
N ASP A 202 4.15 15.61 10.47
CA ASP A 202 4.00 16.96 9.88
C ASP A 202 4.17 18.11 10.89
#